data_AF-A0A7C6A1K7-F1
#
_entry.id   AF-A0A7C6A1K7-F1
#
_cell.length_a   1.000
_cell.length_b   1.000
_cell.length_c   1.000
_cell.angle_alpha   90.00
_cell.angle_beta   90.00
_cell.angle_gamma   90.00
#
_symmetry.space_group_name_H-M   'P 1'
#
loop_
_entity.id
_entity.type
_entity.pdbx_description
1 polymer ?
#
loop_
_entity_poly.entity_id
_entity_poly.type
_entity_poly.pdbx_seq_one_letter_code
_entity_poly.pdbx_strand_id
1 'polypeptide(L)'
;MKRPKPTRRKRQNLCADKGYDYPDVRQLLRDWGYTAHIKSRGEEQSERKQIPGYRARRWVVERTHSWLNRFRRLLIRWEKKVEN
;
A
#
# COMPACT_ATOMS: atom_id res chain seq x y z
N MET A 1 5.36 24.45 -18.82
CA MET A 1 6.71 23.89 -18.57
C MET A 1 6.79 22.50 -19.22
N LYS A 2 7.81 22.18 -20.03
CA LYS A 2 7.95 20.84 -20.62
C LYS A 2 8.63 19.89 -19.63
N ARG A 3 8.15 18.64 -19.53
CA ARG A 3 8.77 17.60 -18.69
C ARG A 3 10.20 17.30 -19.19
N PRO A 4 11.22 17.27 -18.31
CA PRO A 4 12.58 16.93 -18.71
C PRO A 4 12.66 15.47 -19.17
N LYS A 5 13.52 15.18 -20.16
CA LYS A 5 13.75 13.80 -20.60
C LYS A 5 14.52 13.02 -19.53
N PRO A 6 14.14 11.76 -19.21
CA PRO A 6 14.92 10.92 -18.30
C PRO A 6 16.32 10.66 -18.88
N THR A 7 17.33 10.62 -18.01
CA THR A 7 18.70 10.22 -18.42
C THR A 7 19.22 9.15 -17.48
N ARG A 8 20.30 8.45 -17.86
CA ARG A 8 20.90 7.41 -17.01
C ARG A 8 21.36 7.94 -15.65
N ARG A 9 21.83 9.20 -15.59
CA ARG A 9 22.25 9.90 -14.37
C ARG A 9 21.08 10.53 -13.59
N LYS A 10 20.02 10.94 -14.29
CA LYS A 10 18.81 11.53 -13.69
C LYS A 10 17.59 10.70 -14.09
N ARG A 11 17.46 9.54 -13.44
CA ARG A 11 16.26 8.71 -13.53
C ARG A 11 15.09 9.43 -12.88
N GLN A 12 13.90 9.23 -13.43
CA GLN A 12 12.67 9.76 -12.84
C GLN A 12 12.03 8.63 -12.06
N ASN A 13 12.01 8.77 -10.74
CA ASN A 13 11.46 7.76 -9.84
C ASN A 13 10.01 8.09 -9.52
N LEU A 14 9.15 7.07 -9.49
CA LEU A 14 7.77 7.20 -9.02
C LEU A 14 7.54 6.20 -7.90
N CYS A 15 7.17 6.69 -6.72
CA CYS A 15 6.64 5.86 -5.65
C CYS A 15 5.12 5.78 -5.79
N ALA A 16 4.56 4.57 -5.75
CA ALA A 16 3.11 4.38 -5.72
C ALA A 16 2.73 3.38 -4.64
N ASP A 17 1.48 3.44 -4.21
CA ASP A 17 0.95 2.48 -3.25
C ASP A 17 0.91 1.06 -3.82
N LYS A 18 0.95 0.06 -2.94
CA LYS A 18 0.83 -1.36 -3.28
C LYS A 18 -0.44 -1.69 -4.09
N GLY A 19 -1.51 -0.92 -3.92
CA GLY A 19 -2.72 -1.03 -4.72
C GLY A 19 -2.51 -0.81 -6.21
N TYR A 20 -1.36 -0.26 -6.63
CA TYR A 20 -0.99 -0.04 -8.03
C TYR A 20 -0.04 -1.11 -8.60
N ASP A 21 0.20 -2.21 -7.87
CA ASP A 21 1.04 -3.32 -8.32
C ASP A 21 0.34 -4.20 -9.37
N TYR A 22 0.04 -3.63 -10.53
CA TYR A 22 -0.52 -4.33 -11.69
C TYR A 22 0.46 -4.31 -12.87
N PRO A 23 0.49 -5.38 -13.70
CA PRO A 23 1.35 -5.43 -14.90
C PRO A 23 1.16 -4.21 -15.81
N ASP A 24 -0.08 -3.81 -16.03
CA ASP A 24 -0.43 -2.69 -16.92
C ASP A 24 0.08 -1.35 -16.38
N VAL A 25 -0.03 -1.14 -15.07
CA VAL A 25 0.52 0.06 -14.41
C VAL A 25 2.03 0.07 -14.53
N ARG A 26 2.70 -1.07 -14.29
CA ARG A 26 4.15 -1.18 -14.45
C ARG A 26 4.59 -0.93 -15.89
N GLN A 27 3.82 -1.39 -16.88
CA GLN A 27 4.09 -1.14 -18.29
C GLN A 27 3.94 0.34 -18.62
N LEU A 28 2.83 0.96 -18.23
CA LEU A 28 2.58 2.39 -18.41
C LEU A 28 3.71 3.25 -17.85
N LEU A 29 4.18 2.92 -16.63
CA LEU A 29 5.27 3.65 -16.00
C LEU A 29 6.60 3.49 -16.75
N ARG A 30 6.88 2.30 -17.30
CA ARG A 30 8.06 2.09 -18.17
C ARG A 30 7.97 2.89 -19.45
N ASP A 31 6.82 2.87 -20.12
CA ASP A 31 6.58 3.60 -21.38
C ASP A 31 6.73 5.11 -21.17
N TRP A 32 6.32 5.59 -19.99
CA TRP A 32 6.49 6.97 -19.59
C TRP A 32 7.89 7.31 -19.08
N GLY A 33 8.82 6.35 -19.03
CA GLY A 33 10.21 6.56 -18.62
C GLY A 33 10.41 6.72 -17.12
N TYR A 34 9.50 6.20 -16.29
CA TYR A 34 9.61 6.18 -14.84
C TYR A 34 10.24 4.88 -14.33
N THR A 35 11.05 5.00 -13.28
CA THR A 35 11.46 3.88 -12.42
C THR A 35 10.42 3.73 -11.32
N ALA A 36 9.62 2.68 -11.41
CA ALA A 36 8.52 2.41 -10.49
C ALA A 36 9.03 1.78 -9.18
N HIS A 37 8.71 2.41 -8.05
CA HIS A 37 8.93 1.91 -6.69
C HIS A 37 7.56 1.56 -6.10
N ILE A 38 7.07 0.37 -6.45
CA ILE A 38 5.78 -0.15 -5.99
C ILE A 38 6.06 -1.42 -5.20
N LYS A 39 5.66 -1.41 -3.92
CA LYS A 39 5.68 -2.58 -3.05
C LYS A 39 4.76 -3.65 -3.62
N SER A 40 5.27 -4.85 -3.83
CA SER A 40 4.50 -5.99 -4.33
C SER A 40 3.81 -6.79 -3.22
N ARG A 41 2.88 -7.65 -3.63
CA ARG A 41 2.23 -8.60 -2.72
C ARG A 41 3.26 -9.58 -2.13
N GLY A 42 3.32 -9.67 -0.80
CA GLY A 42 4.20 -10.59 -0.08
C GLY A 42 5.51 -9.99 0.41
N GLU A 43 5.96 -8.85 -0.14
CA GLU A 43 7.21 -8.21 0.29
C GLU A 43 7.20 -7.86 1.79
N GLU A 44 6.13 -7.25 2.32
CA GLU A 44 6.01 -6.95 3.76
C GLU A 44 6.11 -8.22 4.63
N GLN A 45 5.57 -9.35 4.15
CA GLN A 45 5.65 -10.62 4.87
C GLN A 45 7.06 -11.19 4.84
N SER A 46 7.75 -11.06 3.71
CA SER A 46 9.15 -11.46 3.55
C SER A 46 10.06 -10.59 4.44
N GLU A 47 9.89 -9.27 4.40
CA GLU A 47 10.61 -8.33 5.26
C GLU A 47 10.41 -8.63 6.75
N ARG A 48 9.17 -8.91 7.17
CA ARG A 48 8.87 -9.28 8.55
C ARG A 48 9.57 -10.58 8.99
N LYS A 49 9.74 -11.53 8.08
CA LYS A 49 10.46 -12.79 8.36
C LYS A 49 11.97 -12.60 8.40
N GLN A 50 12.51 -11.74 7.54
CA GLN A 50 13.95 -11.59 7.35
C GLN A 50 14.60 -10.54 8.26
N ILE A 51 13.86 -9.50 8.66
CA ILE A 51 14.40 -8.36 9.42
C ILE A 51 14.06 -8.52 10.91
N PRO A 52 15.05 -8.81 11.78
CA PRO A 52 14.82 -8.88 13.23
C PRO A 52 14.28 -7.55 13.75
N GLY A 53 13.16 -7.58 14.48
CA GLY A 53 12.53 -6.37 15.01
C GLY A 53 11.73 -5.55 14.01
N TYR A 54 11.40 -6.09 12.83
CA TYR A 54 10.59 -5.38 11.83
C TYR A 54 9.27 -4.88 12.39
N ARG A 55 9.06 -3.56 12.30
CA ARG A 55 7.78 -2.91 12.61
C ARG A 55 7.23 -2.27 11.35
N ALA A 56 6.07 -2.75 10.90
CA ALA A 56 5.37 -2.15 9.76
C ALA A 56 5.02 -0.69 10.09
N ARG A 57 5.56 0.27 9.32
CA ARG A 57 5.21 1.69 9.42
C ARG A 57 3.94 1.94 8.59
N ARG A 58 2.79 1.56 9.14
CA ARG A 58 1.48 1.89 8.56
C ARG A 58 1.10 3.32 8.92
N TRP A 59 0.55 4.05 7.98
CA TRP A 59 -0.02 5.37 8.26
C TRP A 59 -1.20 5.21 9.23
N VAL A 60 -1.44 6.20 10.08
CA VAL A 60 -2.48 6.15 11.13
C VAL A 60 -3.83 5.72 10.56
N VAL A 61 -4.18 6.22 9.37
CA VAL A 61 -5.43 5.90 8.67
C VAL A 61 -5.54 4.40 8.32
N GLU A 62 -4.46 3.78 7.87
CA GLU A 62 -4.44 2.35 7.51
C GLU A 62 -4.50 1.45 8.76
N ARG A 63 -3.86 1.87 9.86
CA ARG A 63 -3.99 1.19 11.15
C ARG A 63 -5.44 1.20 11.63
N THR A 64 -6.09 2.36 11.55
CA THR A 64 -7.51 2.52 11.90
C THR A 64 -8.39 1.67 11.01
N HIS A 65 -8.19 1.68 9.70
CA HIS A 65 -8.92 0.80 8.77
C HIS A 65 -8.71 -0.69 9.07
N SER A 66 -7.48 -1.11 9.39
CA SER A 66 -7.21 -2.50 9.78
C SER A 66 -7.87 -2.88 11.11
N TRP A 67 -8.02 -1.93 12.03
CA TRP A 67 -8.76 -2.13 13.28
C TRP A 67 -10.26 -2.26 12.99
N LEU A 68 -10.84 -1.31 12.24
CA LEU A 68 -12.25 -1.33 11.82
C LEU A 68 -12.59 -2.61 11.03
N ASN A 69 -11.76 -3.04 10.09
CA ASN A 69 -12.01 -4.27 9.32
C ASN A 69 -12.01 -5.55 10.16
N ARG A 70 -11.35 -5.57 11.33
CA ARG A 70 -11.37 -6.71 12.25
C ARG A 70 -12.58 -6.69 13.18
N PHE A 71 -13.14 -5.52 13.45
CA PHE A 71 -14.45 -5.39 14.06
C PHE A 71 -15.50 -5.51 12.95
N ARG A 72 -15.95 -6.75 12.68
CA ARG A 72 -16.92 -7.10 11.62
C ARG A 72 -18.14 -6.17 11.54
N ARG A 73 -18.49 -5.50 12.65
CA ARG A 73 -19.47 -4.42 12.77
C ARG A 73 -19.38 -3.82 14.18
N LEU A 74 -19.55 -2.51 14.33
CA LEU A 74 -19.92 -1.93 15.62
C LEU A 74 -21.38 -2.28 15.86
N LEU A 75 -21.67 -3.17 16.81
CA LEU A 75 -23.05 -3.48 17.21
C LEU A 75 -23.68 -2.20 17.77
N ILE A 76 -24.71 -1.70 17.11
CA ILE A 76 -25.47 -0.55 17.63
C ILE A 76 -26.32 -1.08 18.80
N ARG A 77 -26.42 -0.30 19.88
CA ARG A 77 -27.06 -0.71 21.15
C ARG A 77 -28.44 -1.37 20.99
N TRP A 78 -29.19 -1.01 19.95
CA TRP A 78 -30.54 -1.51 19.65
C TRP A 78 -30.58 -2.90 18.98
N GLU A 79 -29.45 -3.45 18.55
CA GLU A 79 -29.40 -4.79 17.94
C GLU A 79 -29.29 -5.93 18.95
N LYS A 80 -28.99 -5.62 20.22
CA LYS A 80 -29.04 -6.61 21.29
C LYS A 80 -30.45 -6.64 21.88
N LYS A 81 -31.27 -7.59 21.42
CA LYS A 81 -32.46 -8.02 22.16
C LYS A 81 -32.00 -8.77 23.40
N VAL A 82 -32.38 -8.30 24.59
CA VAL A 82 -32.35 -9.12 25.79
C VAL A 82 -33.58 -10.01 25.66
N GLU A 83 -33.40 -11.29 25.31
CA GLU A 83 -34.48 -12.26 25.46
C GLU A 83 -34.84 -12.32 26.96
N ASN A 84 -36.12 -12.07 27.26
CA ASN A 84 -36.74 -12.17 28.57
C ASN A 84 -37.37 -13.56 28.71
#